data_AF-A0A7S2B3S6-F1
#
_entry.id   AF-A0A7S2B3S6-F1
#
_cell.length_a   1.000
_cell.length_b   1.000
_cell.length_c   1.000
_cell.angle_alpha   90.00
_cell.angle_beta   90.00
_cell.angle_gamma   90.00
#
_symmetry.space_group_name_H-M   'P 1'
#
loop_
_entity.id
_entity.type
_entity.pdbx_description
1 polymer ?
#
loop_
_entity_poly.entity_id
_entity_poly.type
_entity_poly.pdbx_seq_one_letter_code
_entity_poly.pdbx_strand_id
1 'polypeptide(L)'
;YVLGALLSRRAVQIEKEGGDRYTVAELYEECAQLWGVSQGLESNEAKSAEVKAKRARAGQPLPTSDCCLGHGLVHGAAMDGWSCDACGSMLDTGMPASFCEPCGYVVCPQCRRRRSSRTNRGNAITSGDEGVISF
;
A
#
# COMPACT_ATOMS: atom_id res chain seq x y z
N TYR A 1 18.65 8.85 -0.53
CA TYR A 1 17.86 7.86 0.22
C TYR A 1 16.81 8.51 1.15
N VAL A 2 17.20 9.38 2.09
CA VAL A 2 16.28 10.02 3.07
C VAL A 2 15.17 10.88 2.43
N LEU A 3 15.49 11.62 1.36
CA LEU A 3 14.52 12.50 0.69
C LEU A 3 13.33 11.74 0.10
N GLY A 4 13.56 10.59 -0.55
CA GLY A 4 12.47 9.77 -1.10
C GLY A 4 11.53 9.21 -0.02
N ALA A 5 12.06 8.85 1.16
CA ALA A 5 11.22 8.42 2.28
C ALA A 5 10.37 9.58 2.84
N LEU A 6 10.92 10.80 2.88
CA LEU A 6 10.19 11.99 3.33
C LEU A 6 9.06 12.37 2.36
N LEU A 7 9.32 12.33 1.05
CA LEU A 7 8.31 12.60 0.03
C LEU A 7 7.18 11.57 0.04
N SER A 8 7.51 10.28 0.21
CA SER A 8 6.50 9.22 0.38
C SER A 8 5.61 9.47 1.60
N ARG A 9 6.19 9.88 2.75
CA ARG A 9 5.39 10.23 3.94
C ARG A 9 4.50 11.46 3.70
N ARG A 10 5.02 12.48 3.02
CA ARG A 10 4.26 13.70 2.71
C ARG A 10 3.07 13.38 1.79
N ALA A 11 3.26 12.53 0.80
CA ALA A 11 2.21 12.11 -0.14
C ALA A 11 1.03 11.45 0.60
N VAL A 12 1.31 10.53 1.52
CA VAL A 12 0.25 9.85 2.28
C VAL A 12 -0.47 10.79 3.26
N GLN A 13 0.24 11.75 3.82
CA GLN A 13 -0.40 12.72 4.72
C GLN A 13 -1.39 13.61 3.97
N ILE A 14 -1.04 14.06 2.77
CA ILE A 14 -1.95 14.83 1.89
C ILE A 14 -3.18 13.98 1.53
N GLU A 15 -3.01 12.69 1.22
CA GLU A 15 -4.14 11.80 0.93
C GLU A 15 -5.11 11.66 2.12
N LYS A 16 -4.58 11.59 3.35
CA LYS A 16 -5.39 11.56 4.59
C LYS A 16 -6.15 12.85 4.85
N GLU A 17 -5.55 13.98 4.52
CA GLU A 17 -6.16 15.31 4.69
C GLU A 17 -7.20 15.61 3.59
N GLY A 18 -7.40 14.69 2.63
CA GLY A 18 -8.30 14.89 1.49
C GLY A 18 -7.72 15.85 0.45
N GLY A 19 -6.39 16.00 0.43
CA GLY A 19 -5.69 16.85 -0.51
C GLY A 19 -5.74 16.35 -1.94
N ASP A 20 -5.25 17.19 -2.85
CA ASP A 20 -5.36 16.97 -4.28
C ASP A 20 -4.58 15.73 -4.75
N ARG A 21 -5.27 14.85 -5.49
CA ARG A 21 -4.73 13.55 -5.94
C ARG A 21 -3.59 13.72 -6.95
N TYR A 22 -3.53 14.84 -7.66
CA TYR A 22 -2.46 15.15 -8.59
C TYR A 22 -1.17 15.45 -7.83
N THR A 23 -1.25 16.26 -6.77
CA THR A 23 -0.11 16.54 -5.89
C THR A 23 0.45 15.28 -5.23
N VAL A 24 -0.41 14.35 -4.81
CA VAL A 24 0.01 13.05 -4.27
C VAL A 24 0.78 12.24 -5.33
N ALA A 25 0.32 12.27 -6.59
CA ALA A 25 0.98 11.56 -7.68
C ALA A 25 2.35 12.13 -8.05
N GLU A 26 2.49 13.46 -8.11
CA GLU A 26 3.76 14.13 -8.40
C GLU A 26 4.83 13.78 -7.35
N LEU A 27 4.45 13.76 -6.06
CA LEU A 27 5.37 13.37 -4.99
C LEU A 27 5.87 11.93 -5.13
N TYR A 28 5.03 10.99 -5.59
CA TYR A 28 5.46 9.62 -5.85
C TYR A 28 6.31 9.48 -7.11
N GLU A 29 6.10 10.28 -8.15
CA GLU A 29 6.99 10.34 -9.32
C GLU A 29 8.36 10.88 -8.94
N GLU A 30 8.42 11.92 -8.10
CA GLU A 30 9.68 12.46 -7.61
C GLU A 30 10.43 11.44 -6.72
N CYS A 31 9.71 10.67 -5.89
CA CYS A 31 10.29 9.49 -5.21
C CYS A 31 10.89 8.48 -6.19
N ALA A 32 10.16 8.14 -7.26
CA ALA A 32 10.62 7.17 -8.25
C ALA A 32 11.88 7.66 -8.96
N GLN A 33 11.96 8.94 -9.32
CA GLN A 33 13.16 9.53 -9.92
C GLN A 33 14.35 9.51 -8.95
N LEU A 34 14.15 9.92 -7.69
CA LEU A 34 15.22 9.93 -6.69
C LEU A 34 15.77 8.53 -6.40
N TRP A 35 14.91 7.51 -6.39
CA TRP A 35 15.32 6.13 -6.19
C TRP A 35 15.90 5.48 -7.45
N GLY A 36 15.39 5.81 -8.64
CA GLY A 36 15.90 5.31 -9.92
C GLY A 36 17.27 5.88 -10.31
N VAL A 37 17.53 7.16 -10.03
CA VAL A 37 18.83 7.79 -10.34
C VAL A 37 19.94 7.32 -9.39
N SER A 38 19.60 7.01 -8.13
CA SER A 38 20.61 6.66 -7.12
C SER A 38 21.18 5.23 -7.24
N GLN A 39 20.51 4.32 -7.95
CA GLN A 39 20.92 2.90 -8.00
C GLN A 39 21.32 2.39 -9.39
N GLY A 40 21.26 3.23 -10.44
CA GLY A 40 21.81 2.92 -11.77
C GLY A 40 21.13 1.75 -12.53
N LEU A 41 20.13 1.10 -11.93
CA LEU A 41 19.37 -0.02 -12.47
C LEU A 41 17.94 0.10 -11.93
N GLU A 42 16.98 -0.54 -12.61
CA GLU A 42 15.55 -0.52 -12.28
C GLU A 42 15.25 -1.15 -10.90
N SER A 43 15.58 -0.46 -9.81
CA SER A 43 15.39 -0.97 -8.46
C SER A 43 13.92 -1.24 -8.18
N ASN A 44 13.65 -2.31 -7.45
CA ASN A 44 12.29 -2.69 -7.06
C ASN A 44 11.60 -1.58 -6.24
N GLU A 45 12.35 -0.75 -5.50
CA GLU A 45 11.80 0.44 -4.85
C GLU A 45 11.28 1.47 -5.85
N ALA A 46 12.00 1.72 -6.94
CA ALA A 46 11.59 2.66 -8.00
C ALA A 46 10.34 2.14 -8.73
N LYS A 47 10.33 0.85 -9.12
CA LYS A 47 9.14 0.20 -9.70
C LYS A 47 7.94 0.25 -8.75
N SER A 48 8.17 0.01 -7.45
CA SER A 48 7.11 0.12 -6.47
C SER A 48 6.61 1.56 -6.31
N ALA A 49 7.47 2.58 -6.39
CA ALA A 49 7.07 3.99 -6.34
C ALA A 49 6.23 4.38 -7.57
N GLU A 50 6.61 3.95 -8.77
CA GLU A 50 5.82 4.19 -9.98
C GLU A 50 4.43 3.56 -9.90
N VAL A 51 4.33 2.32 -9.41
CA VAL A 51 3.04 1.65 -9.24
C VAL A 51 2.18 2.38 -8.19
N LYS A 52 2.79 2.91 -7.12
CA LYS A 52 2.09 3.76 -6.13
C LYS A 52 1.56 5.03 -6.78
N ALA A 53 2.38 5.73 -7.58
CA ALA A 53 1.97 6.94 -8.30
C ALA A 53 0.76 6.67 -9.22
N LYS A 54 0.83 5.60 -10.02
CA LYS A 54 -0.26 5.20 -10.92
C LYS A 54 -1.56 4.89 -10.18
N ARG A 55 -1.48 4.20 -9.04
CA ARG A 55 -2.66 3.89 -8.21
C ARG A 55 -3.24 5.15 -7.54
N ALA A 56 -2.40 6.05 -7.06
CA ALA A 56 -2.83 7.33 -6.48
C ALA A 56 -3.61 8.15 -7.53
N ARG A 57 -3.11 8.24 -8.77
CA ARG A 57 -3.83 8.88 -9.90
C ARG A 57 -5.17 8.21 -10.18
N ALA A 58 -5.23 6.89 -10.09
CA ALA A 58 -6.46 6.12 -10.27
C ALA A 58 -7.42 6.15 -9.06
N GLY A 59 -7.03 6.80 -7.95
CA GLY A 59 -7.79 6.78 -6.69
C GLY A 59 -7.91 5.38 -6.07
N GLN A 60 -7.00 4.48 -6.41
CA GLN A 60 -7.02 3.10 -5.91
C GLN A 60 -6.15 2.96 -4.65
N PRO A 61 -6.65 2.32 -3.59
CA PRO A 61 -5.87 2.09 -2.38
C PRO A 61 -4.75 1.09 -2.63
N LEU A 62 -3.64 1.29 -1.92
CA LEU A 62 -2.47 0.42 -1.99
C LEU A 62 -2.78 -1.00 -1.50
N PRO A 63 -2.07 -2.03 -2.01
CA PRO A 63 -2.31 -3.41 -1.64
C PRO A 63 -1.77 -3.66 -0.21
N THR A 64 -2.46 -4.50 0.55
CA THR A 64 -2.16 -4.73 1.99
C THR A 64 -1.92 -6.20 2.32
N SER A 65 -2.20 -7.10 1.38
CA SER A 65 -1.96 -8.55 1.41
C SER A 65 -0.68 -8.96 0.68
N ASP A 66 -0.26 -8.13 -0.26
CA ASP A 66 0.87 -8.28 -1.17
C ASP A 66 1.48 -6.89 -1.38
N CYS A 67 2.73 -6.82 -1.83
CA CYS A 67 3.33 -5.55 -2.18
C CYS A 67 2.78 -5.04 -3.52
N CYS A 68 3.13 -3.80 -3.89
CA CYS A 68 2.68 -3.20 -5.15
C CYS A 68 3.11 -3.99 -6.41
N LEU A 69 4.12 -4.85 -6.30
CA LEU A 69 4.63 -5.71 -7.35
C LEU A 69 4.11 -7.16 -7.26
N GLY A 70 3.22 -7.46 -6.31
CA GLY A 70 2.68 -8.81 -6.13
C GLY A 70 3.60 -9.78 -5.38
N HIS A 71 4.70 -9.31 -4.78
CA HIS A 71 5.50 -10.13 -3.87
C HIS A 71 4.74 -10.38 -2.55
N GLY A 72 5.00 -11.55 -1.96
CA GLY A 72 4.51 -11.88 -0.62
C GLY A 72 5.11 -10.97 0.45
N LEU A 73 4.34 -10.72 1.51
CA LEU A 73 4.80 -10.00 2.69
C LEU A 73 5.19 -11.00 3.80
N VAL A 74 6.34 -10.77 4.42
CA VAL A 74 6.81 -11.50 5.60
C VAL A 74 6.37 -10.76 6.87
N HIS A 75 6.01 -11.50 7.92
CA HIS A 75 5.69 -10.93 9.23
C HIS A 75 6.95 -10.74 10.06
N GLY A 76 7.08 -9.58 10.67
CA GLY A 76 8.12 -9.33 11.65
C GLY A 76 7.85 -8.10 12.48
N ALA A 77 8.86 -7.65 13.21
CA ALA A 77 8.82 -6.42 13.97
C ALA A 77 9.33 -5.25 13.12
N ALA A 78 8.64 -4.13 13.17
CA ALA A 78 9.10 -2.88 12.58
C ALA A 78 10.40 -2.44 13.26
N MET A 79 11.35 -1.95 12.46
CA MET A 79 12.55 -1.30 12.96
C MET A 79 12.33 0.22 13.04
N ASP A 80 13.22 0.90 13.77
CA ASP A 80 13.18 2.35 13.86
C ASP A 80 13.21 3.01 12.47
N GLY A 81 12.43 4.08 12.30
CA GLY A 81 12.32 4.81 11.04
C GLY A 81 11.42 4.17 9.98
N TRP A 82 10.78 3.03 10.24
CA TRP A 82 9.84 2.42 9.30
C TRP A 82 8.50 3.18 9.28
N SER A 83 7.90 3.28 8.10
CA SER A 83 6.57 3.87 7.94
C SER A 83 5.72 2.98 7.04
N CYS A 84 4.43 2.89 7.36
CA CYS A 84 3.49 2.13 6.56
C CYS A 84 3.30 2.79 5.20
N ASP A 85 3.55 2.08 4.12
CA ASP A 85 3.31 2.58 2.77
C ASP A 85 1.82 2.77 2.47
N ALA A 86 0.94 1.97 3.09
CA ALA A 86 -0.50 2.02 2.84
C ALA A 86 -1.22 3.19 3.53
N CYS A 87 -0.68 3.70 4.64
CA CYS A 87 -1.32 4.79 5.39
C CYS A 87 -0.35 5.85 5.91
N GLY A 88 0.93 5.76 5.61
CA GLY A 88 1.95 6.76 5.95
C GLY A 88 2.29 6.83 7.44
N SER A 89 1.59 6.07 8.30
CA SER A 89 1.82 6.09 9.73
C SER A 89 3.21 5.54 10.06
N MET A 90 3.94 6.26 10.90
CA MET A 90 5.20 5.80 11.47
C MET A 90 4.96 4.58 12.34
N LEU A 91 5.85 3.59 12.24
CA LEU A 91 5.77 2.37 13.04
C LEU A 91 6.80 2.44 14.15
N ASP A 92 6.35 2.27 15.39
CA ASP A 92 7.25 2.15 16.53
C ASP A 92 8.10 0.88 16.41
N THR A 93 9.35 0.99 16.86
CA THR A 93 10.25 -0.16 16.91
C THR A 93 9.63 -1.29 17.73
N GLY A 94 9.66 -2.51 17.20
CA GLY A 94 9.06 -3.68 17.84
C GLY A 94 7.58 -3.89 17.51
N MET A 95 6.89 -2.93 16.87
CA MET A 95 5.50 -3.16 16.48
C MET A 95 5.38 -4.24 15.39
N PRO A 96 4.34 -5.09 15.43
CA PRO A 96 4.14 -6.11 14.42
C PRO A 96 3.80 -5.46 13.08
N ALA A 97 4.62 -5.72 12.06
CA ALA A 97 4.47 -5.22 10.71
C ALA A 97 4.61 -6.34 9.68
N SER A 98 4.17 -6.07 8.46
CA SER A 98 4.36 -6.95 7.31
C SER A 98 5.23 -6.21 6.31
N PHE A 99 6.33 -6.82 5.87
CA PHE A 99 7.25 -6.18 4.93
C PHE A 99 7.67 -7.09 3.79
N CYS A 100 7.95 -6.49 2.65
CA CYS A 100 8.47 -7.12 1.44
C CYS A 100 9.99 -6.91 1.41
N GLU A 101 10.78 -7.97 1.63
CA GLU A 101 12.23 -7.89 1.50
C GLU A 101 12.70 -7.39 0.11
N PRO A 102 12.18 -7.87 -1.03
CA PRO A 102 12.72 -7.48 -2.33
C PRO A 102 12.40 -6.04 -2.74
N CYS A 103 11.44 -5.38 -2.09
CA CYS A 103 10.92 -4.10 -2.52
C CYS A 103 10.78 -3.05 -1.42
N GLY A 104 11.13 -3.39 -0.18
CA GLY A 104 11.07 -2.50 0.98
C GLY A 104 9.67 -2.05 1.38
N TYR A 105 8.62 -2.67 0.83
CA TYR A 105 7.23 -2.28 1.07
C TYR A 105 6.78 -2.73 2.46
N VAL A 106 6.29 -1.81 3.30
CA VAL A 106 5.91 -2.06 4.70
C VAL A 106 4.44 -1.72 4.95
N VAL A 107 3.71 -2.63 5.61
CA VAL A 107 2.29 -2.49 5.94
C VAL A 107 2.08 -2.68 7.43
N CYS A 108 1.35 -1.76 8.04
CA CYS A 108 0.98 -1.80 9.44
C CYS A 108 -0.14 -2.82 9.71
N PRO A 109 -0.28 -3.31 10.95
CA PRO A 109 -1.25 -4.35 11.28
C PRO A 109 -2.69 -3.86 11.11
N GLN A 110 -2.93 -2.55 11.30
CA GLN A 110 -4.22 -1.91 11.06
C GLN A 110 -4.64 -1.99 9.58
N CYS A 111 -3.76 -1.59 8.66
CA CYS A 111 -4.01 -1.65 7.22
C CYS A 111 -4.18 -3.09 6.73
N ARG A 112 -3.40 -4.02 7.27
CA ARG A 112 -3.55 -5.44 6.98
C ARG A 112 -4.91 -5.99 7.43
N ARG A 113 -5.34 -5.68 8.66
CA ARG A 113 -6.64 -6.11 9.21
C ARG A 113 -7.84 -5.55 8.45
N ARG A 114 -7.75 -4.31 7.92
CA ARG A 114 -8.82 -3.68 7.15
C ARG A 114 -9.25 -4.45 5.89
N ARG A 115 -8.45 -5.40 5.39
CA ARG A 115 -8.83 -6.29 4.27
C ARG A 115 -9.14 -7.74 4.65
N SER A 116 -8.59 -8.27 5.75
CA SER A 116 -8.98 -9.61 6.23
C SER A 116 -10.49 -9.72 6.51
N SER A 117 -11.12 -8.61 6.91
CA SER A 117 -12.58 -8.54 7.12
C SER A 117 -13.40 -8.40 5.84
N ARG A 118 -12.78 -8.05 4.70
CA ARG A 118 -13.47 -7.93 3.39
C ARG A 118 -13.52 -9.26 2.64
N THR A 119 -12.49 -10.10 2.76
CA THR A 119 -12.49 -11.45 2.15
C THR A 119 -13.52 -12.39 2.79
N ASN A 120 -13.94 -12.15 4.04
CA ASN A 120 -14.91 -13.01 4.73
C ASN A 120 -16.38 -12.53 4.64
N ARG A 121 -16.67 -11.43 3.93
CA ARG A 121 -18.05 -10.95 3.69
C ARG A 121 -18.52 -11.11 2.24
N GLY A 122 -17.72 -11.75 1.40
CA GLY A 122 -18.04 -11.96 -0.02
C GLY A 122 -18.53 -13.37 -0.38
N ASN A 123 -18.81 -14.25 0.59
CA ASN A 123 -19.31 -15.60 0.31
C ASN A 123 -20.52 -16.00 1.16
N ALA A 124 -21.39 -15.04 1.46
CA ALA A 124 -22.69 -15.34 2.02
C ALA A 124 -23.75 -14.46 1.36
N ILE A 125 -24.74 -15.14 0.77
CA ILE A 125 -26.10 -14.68 0.47
C ILE A 125 -26.33 -14.08 -0.94
N THR A 126 -26.71 -14.94 -1.89
CA THR A 126 -27.99 -14.95 -2.66
C THR A 126 -27.99 -16.29 -3.42
N SER A 127 -28.92 -17.23 -3.24
CA SER A 127 -30.29 -17.10 -3.74
C SER A 127 -31.25 -18.01 -2.96
N GLY A 128 -32.39 -17.44 -2.55
CA GLY A 128 -33.63 -18.15 -2.21
C GLY A 128 -34.17 -18.88 -3.45
N ASP A 129 -34.84 -20.02 -3.30
CA ASP A 129 -36.29 -20.06 -3.04
C ASP A 129 -37.07 -19.26 -4.08
N GLU A 130 -37.43 -19.92 -5.18
CA GLU A 130 -38.69 -19.63 -5.87
C GLU A 130 -39.39 -20.96 -6.14
N GLY A 131 -40.36 -21.29 -5.27
CA GLY A 131 -41.40 -22.23 -5.60
C GLY A 131 -42.41 -21.60 -6.56
N VAL A 132 -42.71 -22.27 -7.66
CA VAL A 132 -43.94 -22.05 -8.45
C VAL A 132 -44.52 -23.38 -8.93
N ILE A 133 -45.44 -23.87 -8.10
CA ILE A 133 -46.79 -24.37 -8.41
C ILE A 133 -47.03 -25.01 -9.78
N SER A 134 -47.42 -26.29 -9.70
CA SER A 134 -48.13 -27.08 -10.71
C SER A 134 -49.46 -26.46 -11.15
N PHE A 135 -49.75 -26.50 -12.44
CA PHE A 135 -51.10 -26.64 -12.99
C PHE A 135 -51.06 -27.57 -14.19
#